data_AF-A0A3R7Q9N3-F1
#
_entry.id   AF-A0A3R7Q9N3-F1
#
_cell.length_a   1.000
_cell.length_b   1.000
_cell.length_c   1.000
_cell.angle_alpha   90.00
_cell.angle_beta   90.00
_cell.angle_gamma   90.00
#
_symmetry.space_group_name_H-M   'P 1'
#
loop_
_entity.id
_entity.type
_entity.pdbx_description
1 polymer ?
#
loop_
_entity_poly.entity_id
_entity_poly.type
_entity_poly.pdbx_seq_one_letter_code
_entity_poly.pdbx_strand_id
1 'polypeptide(L)'
;MKSSLSTYKNYLKKNLIKFDPNQESAMKIIDEFLSLEFSLKPKFYRNFLKRRKSKNGVYLYGEAGVGKTMLMDICFSSIKIKKKKRIHFQEFMIDIHNRLHKIRNNKSIRDPLVKVAEEVASEIKFLCFDEFQVTDIADASILKKLFTILFEQGTIIFSTSNIKPSNLYLDGLHRDRFLSFIDYLENDCLVINIDSGKDYRKNRIIDGEVYYSPLGNSTEAAMDKIFYSITNGLPYEEKILFIKGRELKIERQSLGCARFDFQELCAKPLGAEDYLAISNEFDVIFIENIPILPSEKRNEAKRFVSLIDALYDNRKKVFISAEGQPDEIYKKGDSQFEFKRCVSRLHEMRSKEYLQ
;
A
#
# COMPACT_ATOMS: atom_id res chain seq x y z
N MET A 1 -2.35 29.52 16.63
CA MET A 1 -3.10 28.71 15.63
C MET A 1 -3.10 27.27 16.12
N LYS A 2 -4.17 26.50 15.89
CA LYS A 2 -4.15 25.06 16.19
C LYS A 2 -3.41 24.35 15.06
N SER A 3 -2.39 23.57 15.39
CA SER A 3 -1.65 22.78 14.42
C SER A 3 -2.54 21.64 13.89
N SER A 4 -2.22 21.10 12.71
CA SER A 4 -2.96 19.98 12.12
C SER A 4 -2.97 18.75 13.04
N LEU A 5 -1.85 18.48 13.72
CA LEU A 5 -1.75 17.44 14.75
C LEU A 5 -2.69 17.70 15.94
N SER A 6 -2.83 18.96 16.38
CA SER A 6 -3.75 19.29 17.48
C SER A 6 -5.21 19.10 17.09
N THR A 7 -5.57 19.38 15.83
CA THR A 7 -6.91 19.13 15.28
C THR A 7 -7.20 17.63 15.20
N TYR A 8 -6.25 16.84 14.67
CA TYR A 8 -6.34 15.38 14.64
C TYR A 8 -6.55 14.77 16.04
N LYS A 9 -5.72 15.17 17.02
CA LYS A 9 -5.86 14.72 18.42
C LYS A 9 -7.19 15.12 19.05
N ASN A 10 -7.74 16.28 18.67
CA ASN A 10 -9.07 16.70 19.13
C ASN A 10 -10.19 15.84 18.53
N TYR A 11 -10.07 15.39 17.29
CA TYR A 11 -11.03 14.45 16.68
C TYR A 11 -10.99 13.09 17.38
N LEU A 12 -9.80 12.59 17.73
CA LEU A 12 -9.64 11.37 18.55
C LEU A 12 -10.32 11.52 19.92
N LYS A 13 -10.05 12.62 20.64
CA LYS A 13 -10.65 12.89 21.96
C LYS A 13 -12.18 12.97 21.92
N LYS A 14 -12.74 13.41 20.79
CA LYS A 14 -14.20 13.50 20.59
C LYS A 14 -14.81 12.22 20.01
N ASN A 15 -14.02 11.15 19.86
CA ASN A 15 -14.44 9.90 19.22
C ASN A 15 -15.02 10.08 17.79
N LEU A 16 -14.60 11.13 17.07
CA LEU A 16 -15.02 11.36 15.68
C LEU A 16 -14.25 10.46 14.71
N ILE A 17 -13.06 10.02 15.10
CA ILE A 17 -12.18 9.14 14.33
C ILE A 17 -11.58 8.09 15.27
N LYS A 18 -11.30 6.89 14.76
CA LYS A 18 -10.60 5.84 15.50
C LYS A 18 -9.09 6.12 15.49
N PHE A 19 -8.40 5.70 16.55
CA PHE A 19 -6.95 5.81 16.62
C PHE A 19 -6.29 4.85 15.62
N ASP A 20 -5.39 5.41 14.81
CA ASP A 20 -4.52 4.65 13.92
C ASP A 20 -3.07 5.18 14.10
N PRO A 21 -2.11 4.31 14.46
CA PRO A 21 -0.74 4.73 14.72
C PRO A 21 -0.01 5.28 13.48
N ASN A 22 -0.35 4.80 12.28
CA ASN A 22 0.24 5.26 11.02
C ASN A 22 -0.30 6.63 10.64
N GLN A 23 -1.61 6.84 10.84
CA GLN A 23 -2.19 8.17 10.70
C GLN A 23 -1.58 9.17 11.69
N GLU A 24 -1.38 8.79 12.96
CA GLU A 24 -0.75 9.70 13.93
C GLU A 24 0.71 10.00 13.57
N SER A 25 1.48 8.98 13.15
CA SER A 25 2.86 9.14 12.73
C SER A 25 3.00 10.06 11.51
N ALA A 26 2.20 9.80 10.46
CA ALA A 26 2.15 10.65 9.28
C ALA A 26 1.74 12.08 9.63
N MET A 27 0.70 12.25 10.45
CA MET A 27 0.25 13.57 10.89
C MET A 27 1.33 14.33 11.66
N LYS A 28 2.16 13.67 12.48
CA LYS A 28 3.31 14.31 13.16
C LYS A 28 4.32 14.87 12.15
N ILE A 29 4.73 14.06 11.18
CA ILE A 29 5.72 14.44 10.14
C ILE A 29 5.18 15.58 9.28
N ILE A 30 3.92 15.46 8.84
CA ILE A 30 3.25 16.44 7.99
C ILE A 30 3.06 17.77 8.76
N ASP A 31 2.61 17.72 10.02
CA ASP A 31 2.41 18.93 10.84
C ASP A 31 3.72 19.70 11.05
N GLU A 32 4.83 18.98 11.29
CA GLU A 32 6.15 19.58 11.42
C GLU A 32 6.56 20.30 10.13
N PHE A 33 6.47 19.61 9.00
CA PHE A 33 6.78 20.18 7.68
C PHE A 33 5.95 21.43 7.37
N LEU A 34 4.62 21.32 7.43
CA LEU A 34 3.73 22.43 7.09
C LEU A 34 3.87 23.61 8.08
N SER A 35 4.18 23.33 9.35
CA SER A 35 4.43 24.38 10.34
C SER A 35 5.69 25.21 10.06
N LEU A 36 6.74 24.58 9.53
CA LEU A 36 7.97 25.26 9.15
C LEU A 36 7.75 26.16 7.93
N GLU A 37 7.09 25.61 6.90
CA GLU A 37 6.83 26.31 5.65
C GLU A 37 5.86 27.49 5.84
N PHE A 38 4.72 27.25 6.50
CA PHE A 38 3.69 28.28 6.71
C PHE A 38 3.89 29.12 7.98
N SER A 39 5.07 29.04 8.63
CA SER A 39 5.45 29.88 9.77
C SER A 39 4.50 29.79 10.99
N LEU A 40 4.01 28.59 11.31
CA LEU A 40 3.09 28.40 12.46
C LEU A 40 3.82 28.47 13.82
N LYS A 41 5.15 28.58 13.84
CA LYS A 41 6.03 28.68 15.02
C LYS A 41 6.97 29.91 14.96
N PRO A 42 7.45 30.45 16.12
CA PRO A 42 8.24 31.69 16.19
C PRO A 42 9.63 31.62 15.53
N LYS A 43 10.11 32.79 15.07
CA LYS A 43 11.29 32.99 14.19
C LYS A 43 12.62 32.37 14.67
N PHE A 44 12.82 32.15 15.97
CA PHE A 44 14.09 31.62 16.51
C PHE A 44 14.41 30.18 16.05
N TYR A 45 13.39 29.36 15.75
CA TYR A 45 13.58 27.98 15.28
C TYR A 45 14.02 27.88 13.81
N ARG A 46 13.89 28.95 13.01
CA ARG A 46 14.22 28.94 11.57
C ARG A 46 15.72 28.87 11.28
N ASN A 47 16.56 29.41 12.17
CA ASN A 47 17.99 29.51 11.90
C ASN A 47 18.77 28.22 12.18
N PHE A 48 18.21 27.29 12.96
CA PHE A 48 18.88 26.03 13.32
C PHE A 48 18.65 24.90 12.30
N LEU A 49 17.62 25.01 11.45
CA LEU A 49 17.15 23.95 10.55
C LEU A 49 17.44 24.20 9.06
N LYS A 50 18.10 25.31 8.73
CA LYS A 50 18.41 25.76 7.35
C LYS A 50 19.48 24.92 6.61
N ARG A 51 19.75 23.69 7.07
CA ARG A 51 20.88 22.85 6.63
C ARG A 51 20.47 21.54 5.96
N ARG A 52 19.17 21.30 5.75
CA ARG A 52 18.64 20.19 4.93
C ARG A 52 17.87 20.75 3.74
N LYS A 53 18.02 20.14 2.56
CA LYS A 53 17.22 20.43 1.36
C LYS A 53 15.75 20.34 1.76
N SER A 54 15.02 21.46 1.80
CA SER A 54 13.61 21.46 2.20
C SER A 54 12.82 20.71 1.14
N LYS A 55 12.00 19.75 1.55
CA LYS A 55 11.02 19.12 0.66
C LYS A 55 10.01 20.19 0.23
N ASN A 56 9.44 20.06 -0.96
CA ASN A 56 8.51 21.03 -1.55
C ASN A 56 7.05 20.55 -1.54
N GLY A 57 6.79 19.35 -1.01
CA GLY A 57 5.45 18.80 -0.95
C GLY A 57 5.32 17.53 -0.13
N VAL A 58 4.10 17.02 -0.06
CA VAL A 58 3.71 15.76 0.59
C VAL A 58 3.01 14.89 -0.45
N TYR A 59 3.45 13.64 -0.56
CA TYR A 59 2.74 12.60 -1.31
C TYR A 59 2.32 11.51 -0.34
N LEU A 60 1.03 11.51 -0.01
CA LEU A 60 0.42 10.60 0.95
C LEU A 60 -0.26 9.46 0.19
N TYR A 61 0.19 8.23 0.39
CA TYR A 61 -0.39 7.07 -0.30
C TYR A 61 -0.76 5.93 0.63
N GLY A 62 -1.63 5.05 0.11
CA GLY A 62 -2.16 3.88 0.81
C GLY A 62 -3.50 3.42 0.21
N GLU A 63 -4.07 2.33 0.68
CA GLU A 63 -5.31 1.72 0.20
C GLU A 63 -6.54 2.61 0.40
N ALA A 64 -7.63 2.30 -0.30
CA ALA A 64 -8.89 3.01 -0.12
C ALA A 64 -9.38 2.90 1.34
N GLY A 65 -9.96 3.98 1.87
CA GLY A 65 -10.54 3.98 3.21
C GLY A 65 -9.57 4.19 4.39
N VAL A 66 -8.25 4.21 4.18
CA VAL A 66 -7.26 4.41 5.27
C VAL A 66 -7.16 5.85 5.80
N GLY A 67 -8.02 6.77 5.33
CA GLY A 67 -8.11 8.13 5.86
C GLY A 67 -7.18 9.18 5.22
N LYS A 68 -6.59 8.92 4.04
CA LYS A 68 -5.70 9.88 3.33
C LYS A 68 -6.33 11.25 3.16
N THR A 69 -7.52 11.29 2.57
CA THR A 69 -8.28 12.52 2.30
C THR A 69 -8.63 13.25 3.59
N MET A 70 -8.97 12.51 4.66
CA MET A 70 -9.20 13.10 5.99
C MET A 70 -7.96 13.79 6.55
N LEU A 71 -6.77 13.16 6.48
CA LEU A 71 -5.53 13.80 6.94
C LEU A 71 -5.21 15.05 6.11
N MET A 72 -5.40 14.99 4.80
CA MET A 72 -5.25 16.15 3.91
C MET A 72 -6.23 17.28 4.28
N ASP A 73 -7.49 16.98 4.57
CA ASP A 73 -8.51 17.96 4.95
C ASP A 73 -8.20 18.64 6.30
N ILE A 74 -7.70 17.88 7.26
CA ILE A 74 -7.21 18.42 8.54
C ILE A 74 -6.04 19.39 8.30
N CYS A 75 -5.11 19.06 7.41
CA CYS A 75 -3.99 19.93 7.06
C CYS A 75 -4.46 21.20 6.33
N PHE A 76 -5.32 21.03 5.32
CA PHE A 76 -5.87 22.11 4.51
C PHE A 76 -6.66 23.11 5.36
N SER A 77 -7.49 22.64 6.28
CA SER A 77 -8.25 23.50 7.19
C SER A 77 -7.35 24.24 8.21
N SER A 78 -6.23 23.64 8.61
CA SER A 78 -5.29 24.21 9.59
C SER A 78 -4.44 25.36 9.02
N ILE A 79 -4.18 25.36 7.71
CA ILE A 79 -3.41 26.42 7.03
C ILE A 79 -4.31 27.63 6.72
N LYS A 80 -3.94 28.82 7.22
CA LYS A 80 -4.76 30.05 7.14
C LYS A 80 -4.42 31.02 6.00
N ILE A 81 -3.75 30.56 4.95
CA ILE A 81 -3.49 31.40 3.77
C ILE A 81 -4.73 31.51 2.89
N LYS A 82 -4.90 32.63 2.18
CA LYS A 82 -5.98 32.81 1.19
C LYS A 82 -5.72 32.03 -0.10
N LYS A 83 -4.45 31.97 -0.54
CA LYS A 83 -4.01 31.32 -1.79
C LYS A 83 -3.84 29.81 -1.60
N LYS A 84 -4.93 29.09 -1.27
CA LYS A 84 -4.95 27.63 -1.17
C LYS A 84 -6.11 27.05 -1.96
N LYS A 85 -5.92 25.88 -2.58
CA LYS A 85 -6.94 25.19 -3.36
C LYS A 85 -6.87 23.69 -3.11
N ARG A 86 -8.03 23.06 -2.94
CA ARG A 86 -8.21 21.60 -3.03
C ARG A 86 -8.96 21.29 -4.33
N ILE A 87 -8.49 20.32 -5.08
CA ILE A 87 -9.04 19.95 -6.39
C ILE A 87 -8.71 18.48 -6.70
N HIS A 88 -9.56 17.79 -7.47
CA HIS A 88 -9.20 16.47 -8.02
C HIS A 88 -8.09 16.61 -9.07
N PHE A 89 -7.17 15.65 -9.13
CA PHE A 89 -6.03 15.77 -10.03
C PHE A 89 -6.42 15.88 -11.51
N GLN A 90 -7.42 15.12 -11.97
CA GLN A 90 -7.89 15.18 -13.37
C GLN A 90 -8.52 16.53 -13.69
N GLU A 91 -9.31 17.10 -12.78
CA GLU A 91 -9.92 18.43 -12.97
C GLU A 91 -8.84 19.51 -13.08
N PHE A 92 -7.77 19.39 -12.28
CA PHE A 92 -6.62 20.28 -12.40
C PHE A 92 -5.91 20.14 -13.75
N MET A 93 -5.67 18.91 -14.22
CA MET A 93 -5.03 18.70 -15.53
C MET A 93 -5.88 19.24 -16.68
N ILE A 94 -7.20 19.10 -16.60
CA ILE A 94 -8.14 19.70 -17.56
C ILE A 94 -7.99 21.24 -17.56
N ASP A 95 -7.93 21.90 -16.39
CA ASP A 95 -7.68 23.35 -16.30
C ASP A 95 -6.35 23.74 -16.95
N ILE A 96 -5.27 23.00 -16.64
CA ILE A 96 -3.94 23.25 -17.21
C ILE A 96 -3.95 23.14 -18.74
N HIS A 97 -4.51 22.06 -19.30
CA HIS A 97 -4.60 21.90 -20.75
C HIS A 97 -5.46 22.98 -21.40
N ASN A 98 -6.58 23.37 -20.78
CA ASN A 98 -7.42 24.47 -21.26
C ASN A 98 -6.66 25.80 -21.29
N ARG A 99 -5.87 26.12 -20.26
CA ARG A 99 -5.01 27.32 -20.22
C ARG A 99 -3.92 27.24 -21.30
N LEU A 100 -3.27 26.09 -21.45
CA LEU A 100 -2.28 25.85 -22.50
C LEU A 100 -2.87 26.07 -23.90
N HIS A 101 -4.07 25.53 -24.18
CA HIS A 101 -4.73 25.71 -25.47
C HIS A 101 -5.05 27.18 -25.78
N LYS A 102 -5.51 27.95 -24.79
CA LYS A 102 -5.78 29.40 -24.96
C LYS A 102 -4.50 30.18 -25.29
N ILE A 103 -3.39 29.86 -24.62
CA ILE A 103 -2.12 30.57 -24.77
C ILE A 103 -1.36 30.14 -26.03
N ARG A 104 -1.50 28.89 -26.48
CA ARG A 104 -0.85 28.36 -27.69
C ARG A 104 -1.15 29.16 -28.96
N ASN A 105 -2.28 29.84 -29.02
CA ASN A 105 -2.65 30.69 -30.16
C ASN A 105 -1.84 32.00 -30.23
N ASN A 106 -1.17 32.38 -29.14
CA ASN A 106 -0.33 33.57 -29.09
C ASN A 106 1.13 33.23 -29.43
N LYS A 107 1.53 33.48 -30.68
CA LYS A 107 2.87 33.19 -31.22
C LYS A 107 4.03 33.92 -30.51
N SER A 108 3.75 34.93 -29.69
CA SER A 108 4.79 35.65 -28.93
C SER A 108 5.31 34.84 -27.71
N ILE A 109 4.56 33.84 -27.24
CA ILE A 109 4.91 33.07 -26.06
C ILE A 109 5.71 31.83 -26.48
N ARG A 110 7.01 31.83 -26.18
CA ARG A 110 7.93 30.72 -26.52
C ARG A 110 7.61 29.43 -25.78
N ASP A 111 7.20 29.53 -24.52
CA ASP A 111 6.94 28.38 -23.65
C ASP A 111 5.62 28.53 -22.89
N PRO A 112 4.50 28.10 -23.50
CA PRO A 112 3.17 28.21 -22.90
C PRO A 112 3.07 27.57 -21.52
N LEU A 113 3.78 26.46 -21.27
CA LEU A 113 3.69 25.74 -20.00
C LEU A 113 4.33 26.53 -18.85
N VAL A 114 5.46 27.20 -19.11
CA VAL A 114 6.08 28.07 -18.11
C VAL A 114 5.12 29.17 -17.70
N LYS A 115 4.51 29.84 -18.68
CA LYS A 115 3.57 30.92 -18.40
C LYS A 115 2.36 30.46 -17.60
N VAL A 116 1.75 29.33 -17.99
CA VAL A 116 0.62 28.74 -17.26
C VAL A 116 1.01 28.35 -15.83
N ALA A 117 2.17 27.71 -15.65
CA ALA A 117 2.63 27.28 -14.34
C ALA A 117 2.90 28.47 -13.40
N GLU A 118 3.50 29.56 -13.92
CA GLU A 118 3.70 30.81 -13.18
C GLU A 118 2.38 31.47 -12.77
N GLU A 119 1.40 31.51 -13.67
CA GLU A 119 0.05 32.02 -13.37
C GLU A 119 -0.60 31.21 -12.24
N VAL A 120 -0.58 29.88 -12.35
CA VAL A 120 -1.11 28.97 -11.31
C VAL A 120 -0.38 29.15 -9.98
N ALA A 121 0.95 29.26 -9.99
CA ALA A 121 1.75 29.49 -8.77
C ALA A 121 1.50 30.88 -8.14
N SER A 122 1.08 31.86 -8.94
CA SER A 122 0.68 33.18 -8.46
C SER A 122 -0.70 33.15 -7.79
N GLU A 123 -1.60 32.28 -8.24
CA GLU A 123 -2.95 32.07 -7.72
C GLU A 123 -2.94 31.19 -6.45
N ILE A 124 -2.10 30.14 -6.43
CA ILE A 124 -2.16 29.05 -5.44
C ILE A 124 -0.76 28.79 -4.86
N LYS A 125 -0.65 28.96 -3.53
CA LYS A 125 0.56 28.66 -2.75
C LYS A 125 0.48 27.35 -1.95
N PHE A 126 -0.72 26.85 -1.70
CA PHE A 126 -0.93 25.51 -1.13
C PHE A 126 -1.97 24.76 -1.97
N LEU A 127 -1.52 23.74 -2.69
CA LEU A 127 -2.32 22.98 -3.64
C LEU A 127 -2.50 21.55 -3.13
N CYS A 128 -3.74 21.19 -2.83
CA CYS A 128 -4.12 19.85 -2.38
C CYS A 128 -4.77 19.08 -3.54
N PHE A 129 -4.12 18.02 -4.00
CA PHE A 129 -4.68 17.07 -4.95
C PHE A 129 -5.32 15.89 -4.22
N ASP A 130 -6.61 15.70 -4.46
CA ASP A 130 -7.25 14.42 -4.15
C ASP A 130 -7.11 13.46 -5.33
N GLU A 131 -6.98 12.17 -5.02
CA GLU A 131 -6.92 11.08 -6.02
C GLU A 131 -5.87 11.29 -7.12
N PHE A 132 -4.63 11.57 -6.71
CA PHE A 132 -3.52 11.72 -7.64
C PHE A 132 -3.24 10.41 -8.37
N GLN A 133 -3.58 10.34 -9.65
CA GLN A 133 -3.33 9.22 -10.55
C GLN A 133 -3.10 9.73 -11.97
N VAL A 134 -2.18 9.10 -12.68
CA VAL A 134 -1.82 9.48 -14.06
C VAL A 134 -2.10 8.29 -14.97
N THR A 135 -2.97 8.51 -15.95
CA THR A 135 -3.39 7.50 -16.92
C THR A 135 -3.17 7.95 -18.37
N ASP A 136 -3.14 9.26 -18.64
CA ASP A 136 -2.98 9.82 -19.99
C ASP A 136 -1.52 10.21 -20.27
N ILE A 137 -1.07 9.94 -21.50
CA ILE A 137 0.24 10.37 -22.02
C ILE A 137 0.36 11.91 -22.08
N ALA A 138 -0.72 12.62 -22.38
CA ALA A 138 -0.74 14.08 -22.44
C ALA A 138 -0.36 14.68 -21.09
N ASP A 139 -0.92 14.15 -20.00
CA ASP A 139 -0.59 14.56 -18.64
C ASP A 139 0.84 14.17 -18.27
N ALA A 140 1.20 12.91 -18.51
CA ALA A 140 2.53 12.38 -18.25
C ALA A 140 3.64 13.24 -18.92
N SER A 141 3.38 13.75 -20.11
CA SER A 141 4.34 14.53 -20.91
C SER A 141 4.71 15.89 -20.30
N ILE A 142 3.84 16.51 -19.49
CA ILE A 142 4.05 17.86 -18.96
C ILE A 142 4.31 17.92 -17.45
N LEU A 143 3.96 16.85 -16.71
CA LEU A 143 3.94 16.86 -15.25
C LEU A 143 5.25 17.26 -14.59
N LYS A 144 6.37 16.70 -15.05
CA LYS A 144 7.69 17.02 -14.48
C LYS A 144 7.98 18.50 -14.53
N LYS A 145 7.83 19.09 -15.71
CA LYS A 145 8.12 20.51 -15.93
C LYS A 145 7.14 21.40 -15.16
N LEU A 146 5.86 21.03 -15.15
CA LEU A 146 4.84 21.75 -14.37
C LEU A 146 5.18 21.77 -12.87
N PHE A 147 5.43 20.60 -12.27
CA PHE A 147 5.75 20.49 -10.84
C PHE A 147 7.07 21.18 -10.50
N THR A 148 8.06 21.13 -11.40
CA THR A 148 9.33 21.83 -11.22
C THR A 148 9.10 23.33 -11.03
N ILE A 149 8.36 23.95 -11.94
CA ILE A 149 8.10 25.39 -11.91
C ILE A 149 7.23 25.75 -10.70
N LEU A 150 6.21 24.95 -10.37
CA LEU A 150 5.37 25.20 -9.19
C LEU A 150 6.22 25.19 -7.90
N PHE A 151 7.13 24.23 -7.74
CA PHE A 151 8.02 24.15 -6.58
C PHE A 151 9.03 25.30 -6.54
N GLU A 152 9.65 25.66 -7.67
CA GLU A 152 10.56 26.81 -7.77
C GLU A 152 9.87 28.15 -7.42
N GLN A 153 8.58 28.27 -7.74
CA GLN A 153 7.75 29.43 -7.40
C GLN A 153 7.20 29.39 -5.96
N GLY A 154 7.61 28.39 -5.16
CA GLY A 154 7.25 28.23 -3.76
C GLY A 154 5.82 27.76 -3.52
N THR A 155 5.19 27.09 -4.49
CA THR A 155 3.91 26.40 -4.28
C THR A 155 4.17 25.06 -3.61
N ILE A 156 3.52 24.83 -2.47
CA ILE A 156 3.58 23.55 -1.76
C ILE A 156 2.44 22.67 -2.23
N ILE A 157 2.76 21.45 -2.66
CA ILE A 157 1.78 20.47 -3.12
C ILE A 157 1.57 19.40 -2.05
N PHE A 158 0.32 19.11 -1.73
CA PHE A 158 -0.08 17.95 -0.93
C PHE A 158 -0.91 17.05 -1.85
N SER A 159 -0.55 15.77 -1.98
CA SER A 159 -1.29 14.82 -2.81
C SER A 159 -1.72 13.60 -2.00
N THR A 160 -2.93 13.11 -2.22
CA THR A 160 -3.39 11.80 -1.76
C THR A 160 -3.50 10.84 -2.94
N SER A 161 -3.06 9.59 -2.79
CA SER A 161 -3.14 8.59 -3.87
C SER A 161 -3.34 7.17 -3.34
N ASN A 162 -3.99 6.31 -4.14
CA ASN A 162 -3.99 4.87 -3.90
C ASN A 162 -2.76 4.17 -4.55
N ILE A 163 -1.93 4.91 -5.27
CA ILE A 163 -0.82 4.39 -6.07
C ILE A 163 0.49 4.88 -5.48
N LYS A 164 1.41 3.96 -5.16
CA LYS A 164 2.79 4.28 -4.77
C LYS A 164 3.48 5.05 -5.92
N PRO A 165 4.34 6.06 -5.67
CA PRO A 165 4.99 6.82 -6.74
C PRO A 165 5.66 5.97 -7.82
N SER A 166 6.42 4.94 -7.43
CA SER A 166 7.07 3.98 -8.33
C SER A 166 6.11 3.27 -9.30
N ASN A 167 4.82 3.22 -8.97
CA ASN A 167 3.78 2.54 -9.74
C ASN A 167 2.86 3.51 -10.50
N LEU A 168 3.07 4.82 -10.38
CA LEU A 168 2.33 5.81 -11.18
C LEU A 168 2.62 5.58 -12.66
N TYR A 169 1.58 5.50 -13.50
CA TYR A 169 1.70 5.34 -14.96
C TYR A 169 2.40 4.04 -15.41
N LEU A 170 2.27 2.94 -14.65
CA LEU A 170 3.05 1.69 -14.82
C LEU A 170 2.96 1.08 -16.23
N ASP A 171 1.78 1.09 -16.83
CA ASP A 171 1.55 0.55 -18.17
C ASP A 171 1.40 1.66 -19.23
N GLY A 172 1.86 2.87 -18.89
CA GLY A 172 1.75 4.03 -19.75
C GLY A 172 2.75 4.03 -20.92
N LEU A 173 2.32 4.58 -22.05
CA LEU A 173 3.16 4.76 -23.23
C LEU A 173 4.38 5.66 -22.91
N HIS A 174 5.57 5.26 -23.34
CA HIS A 174 6.83 5.98 -23.05
C HIS A 174 7.09 6.23 -21.55
N ARG A 175 6.75 5.23 -20.71
CA ARG A 175 7.00 5.24 -19.26
C ARG A 175 8.44 5.63 -18.88
N ASP A 176 9.43 5.26 -19.68
CA ASP A 176 10.84 5.60 -19.49
C ASP A 176 11.06 7.11 -19.28
N ARG A 177 10.32 7.95 -20.01
CA ARG A 177 10.40 9.41 -19.88
C ARG A 177 9.74 9.90 -18.59
N PHE A 178 8.70 9.21 -18.15
CA PHE A 178 7.94 9.51 -16.93
C PHE A 178 8.67 9.07 -15.66
N LEU A 179 9.58 8.09 -15.71
CA LEU A 179 10.41 7.71 -14.56
C LEU A 179 11.14 8.92 -13.97
N SER A 180 11.60 9.82 -14.83
CA SER A 180 12.28 11.04 -14.40
C SER A 180 11.40 12.03 -13.60
N PHE A 181 10.07 11.91 -13.70
CA PHE A 181 9.12 12.62 -12.84
C PHE A 181 8.91 11.88 -11.51
N ILE A 182 8.86 10.55 -11.52
CA ILE A 182 8.78 9.73 -10.31
C ILE A 182 9.99 10.03 -9.41
N ASP A 183 11.19 10.02 -9.99
CA ASP A 183 12.42 10.36 -9.26
C ASP A 183 12.35 11.77 -8.67
N TYR A 184 11.82 12.73 -9.42
CA TYR A 184 11.65 14.11 -8.96
C TYR A 184 10.68 14.18 -7.77
N LEU A 185 9.55 13.48 -7.86
CA LEU A 185 8.54 13.43 -6.81
C LEU A 185 9.08 12.76 -5.54
N GLU A 186 9.81 11.65 -5.65
CA GLU A 186 10.40 10.96 -4.50
C GLU A 186 11.52 11.78 -3.83
N ASN A 187 12.32 12.50 -4.62
CA ASN A 187 13.41 13.33 -4.12
C ASN A 187 12.93 14.65 -3.51
N ASP A 188 11.89 15.27 -4.05
CA ASP A 188 11.47 16.62 -3.65
C ASP A 188 10.19 16.63 -2.79
N CYS A 189 9.45 15.52 -2.67
CA CYS A 189 8.33 15.41 -1.72
C CYS A 189 8.66 14.54 -0.49
N LEU A 190 7.89 14.74 0.59
CA LEU A 190 7.73 13.77 1.67
C LEU A 190 6.77 12.69 1.19
N VAL A 191 7.31 11.54 0.80
CA VAL A 191 6.53 10.37 0.39
C VAL A 191 6.21 9.55 1.64
N ILE A 192 4.93 9.48 2.01
CA ILE A 192 4.46 8.87 3.25
C ILE A 192 3.42 7.81 2.93
N ASN A 193 3.66 6.58 3.38
CA ASN A 193 2.67 5.52 3.39
C ASN A 193 1.84 5.63 4.70
N ILE A 194 0.51 5.59 4.59
CA ILE A 194 -0.40 5.52 5.75
C ILE A 194 -1.29 4.29 5.76
N ASP A 195 -0.95 3.29 4.95
CA ASP A 195 -1.44 1.94 5.20
C ASP A 195 -1.16 1.59 6.65
N SER A 196 -2.16 1.00 7.30
CA SER A 196 -2.19 0.70 8.74
C SER A 196 -1.11 -0.32 9.19
N GLY A 197 -0.10 -0.57 8.36
CA GLY A 197 1.01 -1.45 8.64
C GLY A 197 0.89 -2.78 7.91
N LYS A 198 0.72 -2.74 6.58
CA LYS A 198 1.10 -3.90 5.76
C LYS A 198 2.12 -3.63 4.67
N ASP A 199 3.22 -3.00 5.07
CA ASP A 199 4.49 -3.16 4.38
C ASP A 199 5.32 -4.28 5.05
N TYR A 200 4.77 -5.51 5.01
CA TYR A 200 5.56 -6.74 5.16
C TYR A 200 6.18 -7.19 3.83
N ARG A 201 5.90 -6.46 2.74
CA ARG A 201 6.02 -6.97 1.38
C ARG A 201 7.45 -7.09 0.88
N LYS A 202 8.47 -6.44 1.48
CA LYS A 202 9.82 -6.50 0.91
C LYS A 202 11.05 -6.62 1.81
N ASN A 203 11.01 -6.44 3.13
CA ASN A 203 12.29 -6.43 3.90
C ASN A 203 12.19 -6.87 5.37
N ARG A 204 11.44 -7.92 5.65
CA ARG A 204 11.89 -8.88 6.67
C ARG A 204 12.04 -10.22 5.98
N ILE A 205 13.25 -10.49 5.53
CA ILE A 205 13.73 -11.87 5.49
C ILE A 205 13.51 -12.35 6.92
N ILE A 206 12.41 -13.07 7.14
CA ILE A 206 12.30 -13.93 8.30
C ILE A 206 13.30 -15.01 7.96
N ASP A 207 14.54 -14.82 8.40
CA ASP A 207 15.54 -15.88 8.41
C ASP A 207 14.96 -16.97 9.32
N GLY A 208 14.23 -17.90 8.72
CA GLY A 208 13.44 -18.88 9.43
C GLY A 208 12.78 -19.87 8.47
N GLU A 209 12.54 -21.07 8.97
CA GLU A 209 11.81 -22.08 8.24
C GLU A 209 10.38 -21.62 7.97
N VAL A 210 9.84 -21.95 6.80
CA VAL A 210 8.44 -21.66 6.45
C VAL A 210 7.57 -22.93 6.50
N TYR A 211 8.17 -24.06 6.85
CA TYR A 211 7.52 -25.36 6.94
C TYR A 211 7.96 -26.05 8.22
N TYR A 212 7.01 -26.34 9.09
CA TYR A 212 7.22 -26.90 10.42
C TYR A 212 6.58 -28.27 10.54
N SER A 213 7.37 -29.27 10.92
CA SER A 213 6.94 -30.66 11.11
C SER A 213 7.87 -31.37 12.09
N PRO A 214 7.39 -32.30 12.93
CA PRO A 214 5.98 -32.72 13.07
C PRO A 214 5.14 -31.69 13.85
N LEU A 215 3.82 -31.95 13.93
CA LEU A 215 2.92 -31.17 14.77
C LEU A 215 3.24 -31.36 16.26
N GLY A 216 3.08 -30.31 17.04
CA GLY A 216 3.31 -30.31 18.49
C GLY A 216 3.53 -28.91 19.04
N ASN A 217 3.70 -28.80 20.36
CA ASN A 217 3.78 -27.52 21.07
C ASN A 217 4.90 -26.60 20.57
N SER A 218 6.03 -27.17 20.13
CA SER A 218 7.15 -26.40 19.57
C SER A 218 6.79 -25.74 18.23
N THR A 219 6.04 -26.46 17.40
CA THR A 219 5.58 -26.00 16.09
C THR A 219 4.52 -24.92 16.24
N GLU A 220 3.57 -25.11 17.15
CA GLU A 220 2.55 -24.11 17.49
C GLU A 220 3.19 -22.82 18.02
N ALA A 221 4.11 -22.93 18.99
CA ALA A 221 4.82 -21.77 19.53
C ALA A 221 5.67 -21.03 18.47
N ALA A 222 6.26 -21.76 17.52
CA ALA A 222 6.99 -21.15 16.40
C ALA A 222 6.06 -20.36 15.48
N MET A 223 4.93 -20.95 15.08
CA MET A 223 3.91 -20.30 14.25
C MET A 223 3.34 -19.05 14.94
N ASP A 224 3.02 -19.15 16.24
CA ASP A 224 2.57 -18.02 17.06
C ASP A 224 3.60 -16.90 17.13
N LYS A 225 4.87 -17.25 17.36
CA LYS A 225 5.95 -16.26 17.45
C LYS A 225 6.13 -15.52 16.13
N ILE A 226 6.09 -16.22 15.00
CA ILE A 226 6.20 -15.60 13.68
C ILE A 226 4.97 -14.73 13.43
N PHE A 227 3.76 -15.26 13.63
CA PHE A 227 2.54 -14.51 13.44
C PHE A 227 2.55 -13.23 14.27
N TYR A 228 2.88 -13.31 15.56
CA TYR A 228 3.05 -12.17 16.46
C TYR A 228 4.08 -11.17 15.94
N SER A 229 5.21 -11.64 15.42
CA SER A 229 6.25 -10.76 14.85
C SER A 229 5.81 -10.05 13.57
N ILE A 230 4.89 -10.66 12.80
CA ILE A 230 4.28 -10.13 11.57
C ILE A 230 3.03 -9.31 11.88
N THR A 231 2.40 -9.47 13.02
CA THR A 231 1.22 -8.66 13.37
C THR A 231 1.55 -7.58 14.39
N ASN A 232 2.80 -7.54 14.88
CA ASN A 232 3.22 -6.78 16.05
C ASN A 232 2.29 -7.00 17.25
N GLY A 233 1.75 -8.22 17.39
CA GLY A 233 0.83 -8.59 18.46
C GLY A 233 -0.55 -7.95 18.36
N LEU A 234 -0.95 -7.41 17.21
CA LEU A 234 -2.32 -6.96 16.99
C LEU A 234 -3.30 -8.15 17.09
N PRO A 235 -4.51 -7.93 17.62
CA PRO A 235 -5.50 -8.99 17.77
C PRO A 235 -5.97 -9.50 16.41
N TYR A 236 -6.59 -10.68 16.43
CA TYR A 236 -7.33 -11.16 15.27
C TYR A 236 -8.55 -10.28 15.02
N GLU A 237 -8.84 -10.12 13.75
CA GLU A 237 -10.06 -9.51 13.24
C GLU A 237 -10.77 -10.50 12.32
N GLU A 238 -12.09 -10.45 12.30
CA GLU A 238 -12.89 -11.19 11.32
C GLU A 238 -13.00 -10.37 10.03
N LYS A 239 -12.94 -11.06 8.89
CA LYS A 239 -13.18 -10.46 7.57
C LYS A 239 -14.07 -11.37 6.73
N ILE A 240 -14.94 -10.79 5.92
CA ILE A 240 -15.77 -11.51 4.96
C ILE A 240 -15.31 -11.13 3.55
N LEU A 241 -14.99 -12.13 2.73
CA LEU A 241 -14.72 -11.95 1.30
C LEU A 241 -15.96 -12.32 0.50
N PHE A 242 -16.38 -11.43 -0.39
CA PHE A 242 -17.52 -11.65 -1.28
C PHE A 242 -17.02 -12.12 -2.65
N ILE A 243 -17.32 -13.37 -3.01
CA ILE A 243 -16.80 -14.04 -4.21
C ILE A 243 -17.99 -14.54 -5.01
N LYS A 244 -18.30 -13.87 -6.13
CA LYS A 244 -19.42 -14.20 -7.04
C LYS A 244 -20.73 -14.59 -6.33
N GLY A 245 -21.14 -13.79 -5.34
CA GLY A 245 -22.38 -13.99 -4.58
C GLY A 245 -22.30 -14.96 -3.40
N ARG A 246 -21.10 -15.46 -3.06
CA ARG A 246 -20.83 -16.25 -1.85
C ARG A 246 -20.01 -15.44 -0.85
N GLU A 247 -20.30 -15.64 0.44
CA GLU A 247 -19.50 -15.12 1.54
C GLU A 247 -18.49 -16.16 2.03
N LEU A 248 -17.22 -15.75 2.11
CA LEU A 248 -16.15 -16.53 2.73
C LEU A 248 -15.69 -15.80 4.00
N LYS A 249 -16.04 -16.37 5.16
CA LYS A 249 -15.63 -15.84 6.46
C LYS A 249 -14.19 -16.25 6.78
N ILE A 250 -13.37 -15.26 7.09
CA ILE A 250 -11.99 -15.38 7.56
C ILE A 250 -11.98 -14.96 9.03
N GLU A 251 -11.77 -15.92 9.93
CA GLU A 251 -11.92 -15.68 11.38
C GLU A 251 -10.64 -15.10 12.01
N ARG A 252 -9.48 -15.47 11.47
CA ARG A 252 -8.17 -15.09 12.01
C ARG A 252 -7.36 -14.36 10.94
N GLN A 253 -7.59 -13.06 10.80
CA GLN A 253 -6.70 -12.19 10.03
C GLN A 253 -6.18 -11.02 10.86
N SER A 254 -5.00 -10.54 10.54
CA SER A 254 -4.50 -9.29 11.11
C SER A 254 -3.49 -8.63 10.19
N LEU A 255 -3.62 -7.31 10.08
CA LEU A 255 -2.89 -6.45 9.17
C LEU A 255 -2.96 -6.87 7.70
N GLY A 256 -3.73 -7.88 7.24
CA GLY A 256 -3.65 -8.54 5.90
C GLY A 256 -2.80 -9.83 5.81
N CYS A 257 -2.57 -10.45 6.98
CA CYS A 257 -2.07 -11.81 7.14
C CYS A 257 -3.29 -12.62 7.53
N ALA A 258 -3.43 -13.82 6.98
CA ALA A 258 -4.49 -14.72 7.39
C ALA A 258 -3.92 -16.01 7.93
N ARG A 259 -4.58 -16.55 8.96
CA ARG A 259 -4.21 -17.78 9.63
C ARG A 259 -5.38 -18.74 9.56
N PHE A 260 -5.13 -19.92 9.02
CA PHE A 260 -6.15 -20.91 8.75
C PHE A 260 -5.74 -22.25 9.32
N ASP A 261 -6.73 -22.99 9.81
CA ASP A 261 -6.58 -24.42 9.98
C ASP A 261 -6.78 -25.12 8.63
N PHE A 262 -6.08 -26.23 8.38
CA PHE A 262 -6.24 -27.03 7.18
C PHE A 262 -7.71 -27.40 6.90
N GLN A 263 -8.48 -27.69 7.94
CA GLN A 263 -9.90 -28.04 7.79
C GLN A 263 -10.74 -26.88 7.24
N GLU A 264 -10.41 -25.64 7.60
CA GLU A 264 -11.12 -24.46 7.11
C GLU A 264 -10.96 -24.29 5.59
N LEU A 265 -9.81 -24.66 5.05
CA LEU A 265 -9.48 -24.49 3.64
C LEU A 265 -9.81 -25.71 2.79
N CYS A 266 -9.56 -26.92 3.30
CA CYS A 266 -9.60 -28.15 2.48
C CYS A 266 -10.75 -29.08 2.84
N ALA A 267 -11.32 -29.03 4.05
CA ALA A 267 -12.50 -29.84 4.41
C ALA A 267 -13.83 -29.16 4.03
N LYS A 268 -13.83 -27.84 3.81
CA LYS A 268 -14.98 -27.09 3.29
C LYS A 268 -15.05 -27.16 1.76
N PRO A 269 -16.24 -26.96 1.15
CA PRO A 269 -16.39 -26.94 -0.31
C PRO A 269 -15.89 -25.60 -0.88
N LEU A 270 -14.59 -25.34 -0.78
CA LEU A 270 -13.92 -24.22 -1.43
C LEU A 270 -13.38 -24.66 -2.80
N GLY A 271 -13.36 -23.72 -3.75
CA GLY A 271 -12.87 -23.89 -5.10
C GLY A 271 -11.72 -22.95 -5.44
N ALA A 272 -11.22 -23.03 -6.67
CA ALA A 272 -10.09 -22.23 -7.14
C ALA A 272 -10.33 -20.72 -7.00
N GLU A 273 -11.55 -20.24 -7.23
CA GLU A 273 -11.90 -18.81 -7.09
C GLU A 273 -11.80 -18.33 -5.64
N ASP A 274 -12.14 -19.19 -4.67
CA ASP A 274 -12.01 -18.87 -3.25
C ASP A 274 -10.53 -18.73 -2.86
N TYR A 275 -9.69 -19.65 -3.33
CA TYR A 275 -8.24 -19.59 -3.08
C TYR A 275 -7.57 -18.41 -3.78
N LEU A 276 -8.02 -18.06 -4.99
CA LEU A 276 -7.56 -16.84 -5.67
C LEU A 276 -7.96 -15.59 -4.90
N ALA A 277 -9.19 -15.51 -4.39
CA ALA A 277 -9.63 -14.39 -3.56
C ALA A 277 -8.80 -14.26 -2.28
N ILE A 278 -8.54 -15.36 -1.57
CA ILE A 278 -7.63 -15.40 -0.41
C ILE A 278 -6.24 -14.89 -0.83
N SER A 279 -5.70 -15.39 -1.94
CA SER A 279 -4.37 -15.00 -2.40
C SER A 279 -4.31 -13.51 -2.76
N ASN A 280 -5.34 -12.95 -3.40
CA ASN A 280 -5.36 -11.53 -3.77
C ASN A 280 -5.47 -10.62 -2.54
N GLU A 281 -6.19 -11.06 -1.52
CA GLU A 281 -6.42 -10.30 -0.29
C GLU A 281 -5.20 -10.35 0.65
N PHE A 282 -4.56 -11.51 0.81
CA PHE A 282 -3.54 -11.72 1.84
C PHE A 282 -2.17 -11.99 1.22
N ASP A 283 -1.13 -11.34 1.75
CA ASP A 283 0.25 -11.52 1.26
C ASP A 283 1.03 -12.59 2.01
N VAL A 284 0.68 -12.78 3.29
CA VAL A 284 1.25 -13.83 4.14
C VAL A 284 0.12 -14.69 4.67
N ILE A 285 0.24 -16.00 4.46
CA ILE A 285 -0.79 -16.97 4.79
C ILE A 285 -0.18 -18.05 5.68
N PHE A 286 -0.82 -18.32 6.80
CA PHE A 286 -0.48 -19.42 7.69
C PHE A 286 -1.49 -20.54 7.47
N ILE A 287 -1.02 -21.74 7.19
CA ILE A 287 -1.83 -22.95 7.05
C ILE A 287 -1.38 -23.93 8.11
N GLU A 288 -2.28 -24.25 9.03
CA GLU A 288 -1.94 -25.00 10.23
C GLU A 288 -2.54 -26.40 10.24
N ASN A 289 -1.88 -27.29 10.98
CA ASN A 289 -2.40 -28.62 11.31
C ASN A 289 -2.70 -29.47 10.07
N ILE A 290 -1.83 -29.40 9.05
CA ILE A 290 -1.97 -30.25 7.86
C ILE A 290 -1.72 -31.70 8.26
N PRO A 291 -2.73 -32.59 8.20
CA PRO A 291 -2.57 -33.99 8.57
C PRO A 291 -1.90 -34.78 7.45
N ILE A 292 -1.39 -35.97 7.76
CA ILE A 292 -1.12 -36.97 6.73
C ILE A 292 -2.47 -37.43 6.16
N LEU A 293 -2.68 -37.19 4.86
CA LEU A 293 -3.92 -37.51 4.17
C LEU A 293 -3.91 -38.98 3.72
N PRO A 294 -4.87 -39.80 4.19
CA PRO A 294 -5.04 -41.16 3.68
C PRO A 294 -5.68 -41.14 2.28
N SER A 295 -5.59 -42.25 1.55
CA SER A 295 -6.03 -42.36 0.14
C SER A 295 -7.47 -41.90 -0.11
N GLU A 296 -8.34 -42.13 0.88
CA GLU A 296 -9.78 -41.87 0.82
C GLU A 296 -10.09 -40.35 0.86
N LYS A 297 -9.16 -39.53 1.37
CA LYS A 297 -9.27 -38.06 1.47
C LYS A 297 -8.88 -37.35 0.16
N ARG A 298 -9.33 -37.92 -0.97
CA ARG A 298 -8.99 -37.44 -2.33
C ARG A 298 -9.48 -36.00 -2.60
N ASN A 299 -10.65 -35.62 -2.07
CA ASN A 299 -11.21 -34.29 -2.29
C ASN A 299 -10.40 -33.22 -1.56
N GLU A 300 -10.02 -33.49 -0.32
CA GLU A 300 -9.16 -32.62 0.49
C GLU A 300 -7.77 -32.50 -0.14
N ALA A 301 -7.20 -33.60 -0.64
CA ALA A 301 -5.93 -33.57 -1.36
C ALA A 301 -6.00 -32.70 -2.63
N LYS A 302 -7.05 -32.82 -3.45
CA LYS A 302 -7.26 -31.97 -4.64
C LYS A 302 -7.45 -30.49 -4.30
N ARG A 303 -8.17 -30.19 -3.21
CA ARG A 303 -8.34 -28.83 -2.71
C ARG A 303 -7.02 -28.24 -2.23
N PHE A 304 -6.21 -29.04 -1.53
CA PHE A 304 -4.88 -28.61 -1.10
C PHE A 304 -3.96 -28.31 -2.29
N VAL A 305 -3.98 -29.14 -3.34
CA VAL A 305 -3.27 -28.84 -4.60
C VAL A 305 -3.74 -27.50 -5.19
N SER A 306 -5.05 -27.32 -5.36
CA SER A 306 -5.61 -26.06 -5.89
C SER A 306 -5.25 -24.84 -5.05
N LEU A 307 -5.20 -24.99 -3.72
CA LEU A 307 -4.78 -23.93 -2.80
C LEU A 307 -3.32 -23.58 -3.02
N ILE A 308 -2.40 -24.56 -2.92
CA ILE A 308 -0.95 -24.31 -3.09
C ILE A 308 -0.66 -23.72 -4.47
N ASP A 309 -1.35 -24.17 -5.51
CA ASP A 309 -1.26 -23.62 -6.85
C ASP A 309 -1.60 -22.13 -6.88
N ALA A 310 -2.76 -21.74 -6.32
CA ALA A 310 -3.18 -20.35 -6.27
C ALA A 310 -2.21 -19.48 -5.45
N LEU A 311 -1.67 -20.00 -4.34
CA LEU A 311 -0.71 -19.24 -3.51
C LEU A 311 0.65 -19.12 -4.18
N TYR A 312 1.12 -20.17 -4.85
CA TYR A 312 2.39 -20.20 -5.57
C TYR A 312 2.35 -19.25 -6.77
N ASP A 313 1.32 -19.34 -7.61
CA ASP A 313 1.21 -18.57 -8.84
C ASP A 313 1.07 -17.05 -8.54
N ASN A 314 0.49 -16.68 -7.39
CA ASN A 314 0.41 -15.31 -6.89
C ASN A 314 1.60 -14.89 -6.00
N ARG A 315 2.68 -15.68 -5.95
CA ARG A 315 3.92 -15.39 -5.21
C ARG A 315 3.67 -15.05 -3.73
N LYS A 316 2.78 -15.79 -3.08
CA LYS A 316 2.42 -15.56 -1.68
C LYS A 316 3.40 -16.22 -0.73
N LYS A 317 3.64 -15.58 0.41
CA LYS A 317 4.48 -16.11 1.48
C LYS A 317 3.63 -17.00 2.36
N VAL A 318 3.98 -18.28 2.44
CA VAL A 318 3.15 -19.27 3.12
C VAL A 318 3.94 -19.94 4.24
N PHE A 319 3.40 -19.90 5.45
CA PHE A 319 3.91 -20.62 6.62
C PHE A 319 3.03 -21.84 6.87
N ILE A 320 3.65 -23.01 7.02
CA ILE A 320 2.94 -24.29 7.11
C ILE A 320 3.32 -25.01 8.39
N SER A 321 2.34 -25.55 9.11
CA SER A 321 2.55 -26.62 10.09
C SER A 321 1.89 -27.92 9.64
N ALA A 322 2.64 -29.02 9.67
CA ALA A 322 2.19 -30.29 9.13
C ALA A 322 2.67 -31.51 9.94
N GLU A 323 1.89 -32.58 9.90
CA GLU A 323 2.17 -33.83 10.62
C GLU A 323 3.40 -34.58 10.07
N GLY A 324 3.70 -34.44 8.78
CA GLY A 324 4.88 -35.02 8.12
C GLY A 324 5.55 -34.05 7.16
N GLN A 325 6.62 -34.49 6.48
CA GLN A 325 7.28 -33.71 5.41
C GLN A 325 6.38 -33.62 4.15
N PRO A 326 6.62 -32.66 3.21
CA PRO A 326 5.80 -32.50 2.01
C PRO A 326 5.55 -33.81 1.23
N ASP A 327 6.59 -34.61 1.05
CA ASP A 327 6.56 -35.92 0.37
C ASP A 327 5.71 -36.98 1.10
N GLU A 328 5.35 -36.71 2.35
CA GLU A 328 4.64 -37.65 3.22
C GLU A 328 3.17 -37.34 3.39
N ILE A 329 2.74 -36.12 3.04
CA ILE A 329 1.36 -35.67 3.25
C ILE A 329 0.36 -36.50 2.46
N TYR A 330 0.69 -36.97 1.25
CA TYR A 330 -0.21 -37.83 0.45
C TYR A 330 0.58 -38.86 -0.37
N LYS A 331 0.83 -40.04 0.21
CA LYS A 331 1.69 -41.08 -0.39
C LYS A 331 0.97 -41.99 -1.41
N LYS A 332 -0.34 -42.21 -1.28
CA LYS A 332 -1.10 -43.19 -2.08
C LYS A 332 -2.48 -42.65 -2.50
N GLY A 333 -2.82 -42.76 -3.79
CA GLY A 333 -4.16 -42.44 -4.33
C GLY A 333 -4.16 -41.93 -5.77
N ASP A 334 -5.34 -41.82 -6.39
CA ASP A 334 -5.52 -41.47 -7.82
C ASP A 334 -4.95 -40.10 -8.23
N SER A 335 -4.79 -39.18 -7.28
CA SER A 335 -4.27 -37.81 -7.52
C SER A 335 -2.76 -37.69 -7.24
N GLN A 336 -2.02 -38.79 -7.16
CA GLN A 336 -0.60 -38.78 -6.83
C GLN A 336 0.26 -37.95 -7.79
N PHE A 337 -0.09 -37.89 -9.09
CA PHE A 337 0.66 -37.10 -10.06
C PHE A 337 0.50 -35.59 -9.83
N GLU A 338 -0.73 -35.14 -9.61
CA GLU A 338 -1.05 -33.73 -9.28
C GLU A 338 -0.40 -33.34 -7.95
N PHE A 339 -0.41 -34.26 -6.97
CA PHE A 339 0.18 -34.03 -5.66
C PHE A 339 1.72 -33.95 -5.71
N LYS A 340 2.39 -34.72 -6.57
CA LYS A 340 3.86 -34.59 -6.79
C LYS A 340 4.24 -33.17 -7.22
N ARG A 341 3.44 -32.53 -8.08
CA ARG A 341 3.66 -31.13 -8.49
C ARG A 341 3.48 -30.17 -7.31
N CYS A 342 2.45 -30.39 -6.48
CA CYS A 342 2.25 -29.64 -5.25
C CYS A 342 3.46 -29.76 -4.30
N VAL A 343 4.02 -30.96 -4.14
CA VAL A 343 5.23 -31.19 -3.34
C VAL A 343 6.43 -30.40 -3.88
N SER A 344 6.64 -30.36 -5.20
CA SER A 344 7.68 -29.52 -5.81
C SER A 344 7.50 -28.04 -5.46
N ARG A 345 6.27 -27.52 -5.61
CA ARG A 345 5.94 -26.14 -5.25
C ARG A 345 6.19 -25.87 -3.76
N LEU A 346 5.82 -26.78 -2.87
CA LEU A 346 6.09 -26.65 -1.43
C LEU A 346 7.60 -26.57 -1.14
N HIS A 347 8.42 -27.37 -1.81
CA HIS A 347 9.88 -27.29 -1.69
C HIS A 347 10.43 -25.97 -2.24
N GLU A 348 9.94 -25.52 -3.40
CA GLU A 348 10.33 -24.22 -3.98
C GLU A 348 9.93 -23.05 -3.09
N MET A 349 8.75 -23.08 -2.47
CA MET A 349 8.28 -22.05 -1.54
C MET A 349 9.13 -21.95 -0.27
N ARG A 350 9.94 -22.98 0.03
CA ARG A 350 10.95 -22.97 1.11
C ARG A 350 12.28 -22.37 0.67
N SER A 351 12.51 -22.21 -0.62
CA SER A 351 13.79 -21.70 -1.15
C SER A 351 13.96 -20.22 -0.83
N LYS A 352 15.23 -19.80 -0.64
CA LYS A 352 15.55 -18.37 -0.44
C LYS A 352 15.17 -17.54 -1.66
N GLU A 353 15.27 -18.08 -2.86
CA GLU A 353 14.93 -17.41 -4.13
C GLU A 353 13.43 -17.09 -4.22
N TYR A 354 12.56 -17.97 -3.72
CA TYR A 354 11.12 -17.72 -3.69
C TYR A 354 10.72 -16.70 -2.60
N LEU A 355 11.51 -16.62 -1.52
CA LEU A 355 11.25 -15.74 -0.38
C LEU A 355 11.84 -14.33 -0.50
N GLN A 356 12.59 -14.06 -1.58
CA GLN A 356 13.10 -12.74 -1.98
C GLN A 356 12.06 -11.98 -2.81
#